data_AF-A0A9D4QH66-F1
#
_entry.id   AF-A0A9D4QH66-F1
#
_cell.length_a   1.000
_cell.length_b   1.000
_cell.length_c   1.000
_cell.angle_alpha   90.00
_cell.angle_beta   90.00
_cell.angle_gamma   90.00
#
_symmetry.space_group_name_H-M   'P 1'
#
loop_
_entity.id
_entity.type
_entity.pdbx_description
1 polymer ?
#
loop_
_entity_poly.entity_id
_entity_poly.type
_entity_poly.pdbx_seq_one_letter_code
_entity_poly.pdbx_strand_id
1 'polypeptide(L)'
;MALEGITLLTEPAYPTRTGNSVSRDMCPDLTMGINLPQPRWWNSQENLGSDHFIIHTFYQRRDQKKLSEGYTRLPWRQRELTPCPTVEVPPHRAGSHTYTPV
;
A
#
# COMPACT_ATOMS: atom_id res chain seq x y z
N MET A 1 14.72 -3.49 -12.95
CA MET A 1 13.29 -3.13 -12.87
C MET A 1 13.14 -2.18 -11.68
N ALA A 2 13.07 -0.88 -11.92
CA ALA A 2 12.78 0.09 -10.87
C ALA A 2 11.25 0.17 -10.74
N LEU A 3 10.71 0.01 -9.54
CA LEU A 3 9.31 0.28 -9.28
C LEU A 3 9.13 1.80 -9.35
N GLU A 4 8.66 2.26 -10.50
CA GLU A 4 8.50 3.67 -10.84
C GLU A 4 7.53 4.34 -9.85
N GLY A 5 7.98 5.41 -9.18
CA GLY A 5 7.17 6.18 -8.23
C GLY A 5 7.17 5.72 -6.77
N ILE A 6 8.02 4.76 -6.38
CA ILE A 6 8.25 4.39 -4.97
C ILE A 6 9.39 5.22 -4.38
N THR A 7 9.14 5.82 -3.21
CA THR A 7 10.15 6.56 -2.43
C THR A 7 10.42 5.84 -1.11
N LEU A 8 11.70 5.60 -0.81
CA LEU A 8 12.14 5.15 0.50
C LEU A 8 11.99 6.29 1.50
N LEU A 9 11.30 6.05 2.61
CA LEU A 9 11.09 7.04 3.67
C LEU A 9 11.95 6.77 4.91
N THR A 10 12.37 5.52 5.13
CA THR A 10 13.26 5.17 6.24
C THR A 10 14.62 5.88 6.11
N GLU A 11 15.05 6.54 7.18
CA GLU A 11 16.42 7.06 7.32
C GLU A 11 17.30 6.03 8.05
N PRO A 12 18.19 5.30 7.34
CA PRO A 12 18.98 4.22 7.92
C PRO A 12 20.06 4.70 8.90
N ALA A 13 20.35 6.01 8.96
CA ALA A 13 21.28 6.57 9.93
C ALA A 13 20.80 6.43 11.39
N TYR A 14 19.49 6.21 11.61
CA TYR A 14 18.92 6.08 12.94
C TYR A 14 18.39 4.65 13.17
N PRO A 15 18.86 3.94 14.20
CA PRO A 15 18.40 2.58 14.47
C PRO A 15 16.92 2.59 14.85
N THR A 16 16.14 1.71 14.24
CA THR A 16 14.72 1.50 14.59
C THR A 16 14.56 0.41 15.67
N ARG A 17 15.65 -0.32 15.95
CA ARG A 17 15.74 -1.30 17.02
C ARG A 17 17.01 -1.09 17.83
N THR A 18 16.86 -0.98 19.15
CA THR A 18 17.97 -0.97 20.11
C THR A 18 18.52 -2.37 20.30
N GLY A 19 19.84 -2.47 20.27
CA GLY A 19 20.57 -3.68 20.57
C GLY A 19 20.55 -4.04 22.05
N ASN A 20 21.31 -5.07 22.39
CA ASN A 20 21.57 -5.48 23.77
C ASN A 20 23.05 -5.88 23.89
N SER A 21 23.45 -6.52 24.99
CA SER A 21 24.83 -6.97 25.19
C SER A 21 25.36 -7.95 24.14
N VAL A 22 24.48 -8.53 23.30
CA VAL A 22 24.79 -9.54 22.27
C VAL A 22 24.66 -8.98 20.86
N SER A 23 23.67 -8.12 20.61
CA SER A 23 23.40 -7.54 19.28
C SER A 23 23.55 -6.03 19.29
N ARG A 24 24.14 -5.46 18.25
CA ARG A 24 24.19 -3.99 18.04
C ARG A 24 22.83 -3.40 17.68
N ASP A 25 22.75 -2.08 17.74
CA ASP A 25 21.61 -1.31 17.20
C ASP A 25 21.45 -1.57 15.69
N MET A 26 20.21 -1.69 15.25
CA MET A 26 19.87 -2.03 13.86
C MET A 26 18.67 -1.22 13.35
N CYS A 27 18.52 -1.16 12.03
CA CYS A 27 17.38 -0.56 11.35
C CYS A 27 16.63 -1.61 10.51
N PRO A 28 15.97 -2.61 11.14
CA PRO A 28 15.25 -3.65 10.41
C PRO A 28 13.92 -3.17 9.81
N ASP A 29 13.40 -2.02 10.23
CA ASP A 29 12.09 -1.53 9.83
C ASP A 29 12.14 -0.71 8.54
N LEU A 30 11.18 -0.93 7.65
CA LEU A 30 11.14 -0.34 6.32
C LEU A 30 9.83 0.40 6.06
N THR A 31 9.93 1.69 5.72
CA THR A 31 8.81 2.52 5.28
C THR A 31 9.08 2.99 3.86
N MET A 32 8.13 2.70 2.97
CA MET A 32 8.15 3.15 1.58
C MET A 32 6.79 3.77 1.24
N GLY A 33 6.81 4.81 0.42
CA GLY A 33 5.62 5.51 -0.05
C GLY A 33 5.51 5.50 -1.57
N ILE A 34 4.29 5.46 -2.09
CA ILE A 34 4.02 5.55 -3.54
C ILE A 34 3.12 6.76 -3.77
N ASN A 35 3.53 7.66 -4.66
CA ASN A 35 2.75 8.85 -5.03
C ASN A 35 2.31 9.73 -3.84
N LEU A 36 3.09 9.75 -2.76
CA LEU A 36 2.82 10.57 -1.58
C LEU A 36 3.34 12.00 -1.78
N PRO A 37 2.49 13.03 -1.70
CA PRO A 37 2.96 14.41 -1.69
C PRO A 37 3.56 14.73 -0.31
N GLN A 38 4.85 15.12 -0.29
CA GLN A 38 5.58 15.58 0.89
C GLN A 38 5.41 14.68 2.14
N PRO A 39 5.72 13.37 2.04
CA PRO A 39 5.70 12.51 3.21
C PRO A 39 6.76 12.97 4.22
N ARG A 40 6.40 12.94 5.50
CA ARG A 40 7.32 13.11 6.61
C ARG A 40 7.45 11.79 7.35
N TRP A 41 8.66 11.45 7.72
CA TRP A 41 8.99 10.25 8.45
C TRP A 41 9.95 10.63 9.57
N TRP A 42 9.77 10.05 10.76
CA TRP A 42 10.75 10.15 11.84
C TRP A 42 10.63 8.98 12.80
N ASN A 43 11.76 8.63 13.41
CA ASN A 43 11.86 7.68 14.50
C ASN A 43 11.75 8.45 15.83
N SER A 44 10.86 8.03 16.73
CA SER A 44 10.66 8.70 18.02
C SER A 44 11.87 8.57 18.95
N GLN A 45 12.64 7.48 18.82
CA GLN A 45 13.70 7.08 19.75
C GLN A 45 13.25 7.04 21.23
N GLU A 46 11.95 6.94 21.47
CA GLU A 46 11.40 6.86 22.83
C GLU A 46 11.54 5.42 23.36
N ASN A 47 12.12 5.28 24.54
CA ASN A 47 12.21 3.99 25.23
C ASN A 47 10.92 3.72 26.00
N LEU A 48 10.08 2.84 25.45
CA LEU A 48 8.81 2.40 26.05
C LEU A 48 8.89 0.97 26.63
N GLY A 49 10.10 0.47 26.90
CA GLY A 49 10.32 -0.90 27.39
C GLY A 49 10.29 -1.98 26.31
N SER A 50 10.26 -1.60 25.03
CA SER A 50 10.49 -2.47 23.87
C SER A 50 11.89 -2.25 23.31
N ASP A 51 12.43 -3.23 22.59
CA ASP A 51 13.66 -3.07 21.81
C ASP A 51 13.41 -2.36 20.47
N HIS A 52 12.16 -2.14 20.04
CA HIS A 52 11.83 -1.34 18.87
C HIS A 52 11.36 0.08 19.23
N PHE A 53 11.78 1.05 18.44
CA PHE A 53 11.29 2.43 18.53
C PHE A 53 10.04 2.65 17.67
N ILE A 54 9.22 3.63 18.07
CA ILE A 54 8.03 3.99 17.31
C ILE A 54 8.45 4.79 16.06
N ILE A 55 7.99 4.33 14.91
CA ILE A 55 8.13 5.04 13.64
C ILE A 55 6.86 5.83 13.36
N HIS A 56 7.03 7.13 13.14
CA HIS A 56 5.96 8.01 12.74
C HIS A 56 6.04 8.31 11.26
N THR A 57 4.89 8.29 10.58
CA THR A 57 4.77 8.72 9.20
C THR A 57 3.57 9.65 9.08
N PHE A 58 3.80 10.82 8.50
CA PHE A 58 2.76 11.79 8.19
C PHE A 58 2.73 12.02 6.68
N TYR A 59 1.54 12.06 6.10
CA TYR A 59 1.36 12.39 4.70
C TYR A 59 0.04 13.12 4.51
N GLN A 60 -0.02 13.98 3.50
CA GLN A 60 -1.26 14.65 3.15
C GLN A 60 -2.19 13.65 2.45
N ARG A 61 -3.35 13.41 3.04
CA ARG A 61 -4.42 12.68 2.36
C ARG A 61 -4.95 13.55 1.24
N ARG A 62 -4.83 13.11 -0.02
CA ARG A 62 -5.56 13.75 -1.12
C ARG A 62 -7.04 13.70 -0.80
N ASP A 63 -7.72 14.83 -0.91
CA ASP A 63 -9.17 14.86 -0.82
C ASP A 63 -9.73 13.95 -1.90
N GLN A 64 -10.39 12.88 -1.46
CA GLN A 64 -11.13 12.02 -2.36
C GLN A 64 -12.21 12.91 -2.97
N LYS A 65 -12.17 13.14 -4.29
CA LYS A 65 -13.32 13.74 -4.99
C LYS A 65 -14.56 13.00 -4.51
N LYS A 66 -15.59 13.72 -4.06
CA LYS A 66 -16.89 13.11 -3.74
C LYS A 66 -17.24 12.23 -4.94
N LEU A 67 -17.29 10.93 -4.72
CA LEU A 67 -17.64 10.00 -5.79
C LEU A 67 -18.99 10.47 -6.33
N SER A 68 -19.09 10.60 -7.65
CA SER A 68 -20.30 11.06 -8.32
C SER A 68 -21.49 10.20 -7.87
N GLU A 69 -22.66 10.84 -7.78
CA GLU A 69 -23.94 10.22 -7.44
C GLU A 69 -24.10 8.90 -8.21
N GLY A 70 -24.11 7.77 -7.50
CA GLY A 70 -24.13 6.41 -8.09
C GLY A 70 -23.04 5.45 -7.62
N TYR A 71 -22.04 5.88 -6.83
CA TYR A 71 -21.03 4.96 -6.28
C TYR A 71 -21.37 4.46 -4.87
N THR A 72 -21.57 3.14 -4.73
CA THR A 72 -21.74 2.48 -3.42
C THR A 72 -20.40 1.97 -2.91
N ARG A 73 -19.89 2.54 -1.80
CA ARG A 73 -18.78 1.93 -1.05
C ARG A 73 -19.29 0.69 -0.33
N LEU A 74 -18.91 -0.49 -0.80
CA LEU A 74 -19.14 -1.72 -0.03
C LEU A 74 -18.13 -1.79 1.12
N PRO A 75 -18.57 -1.98 2.37
CA PRO A 75 -17.66 -2.19 3.49
C PRO A 75 -16.86 -3.49 3.30
N TRP A 76 -15.64 -3.51 3.84
CA TRP A 76 -14.67 -4.57 3.61
C TRP A 76 -15.18 -5.98 4.00
N ARG A 77 -16.04 -6.10 5.02
CA ARG A 77 -16.64 -7.37 5.45
C ARG A 77 -17.64 -7.99 4.46
N GLN A 78 -18.08 -7.26 3.44
CA GLN A 78 -19.21 -7.67 2.60
C GLN A 78 -18.77 -8.26 1.25
N ARG A 79 -17.47 -8.25 0.94
CA ARG A 79 -16.92 -8.84 -0.29
C ARG A 79 -16.96 -10.36 -0.34
N GLU A 80 -17.00 -11.03 0.81
CA GLU A 80 -16.99 -12.50 0.87
C GLU A 80 -18.33 -13.12 0.45
N LEU A 81 -19.42 -12.33 0.41
CA LEU A 81 -20.78 -12.81 0.12
C LEU A 81 -21.32 -12.32 -1.23
N THR A 82 -20.56 -11.49 -1.96
CA THR A 82 -21.01 -10.96 -3.25
C THR A 82 -20.36 -11.77 -4.38
N PRO A 83 -21.07 -12.66 -5.08
CA PRO A 83 -20.55 -13.23 -6.31
C PRO A 83 -20.22 -12.08 -7.28
N CYS A 84 -19.12 -12.21 -8.03
CA CYS A 84 -18.78 -11.24 -9.08
C CYS A 84 -20.02 -10.96 -9.92
N PRO A 85 -20.40 -9.68 -10.16
CA PRO A 85 -21.51 -9.41 -11.05
C PRO A 85 -21.17 -10.02 -12.41
N THR A 86 -22.01 -10.95 -12.86
CA THR A 86 -21.97 -11.42 -14.24
C THR A 86 -22.21 -10.20 -15.11
N VAL A 87 -21.15 -9.68 -15.72
CA VAL A 87 -21.29 -8.69 -16.78
C VAL A 87 -22.00 -9.42 -17.91
N GLU A 88 -23.30 -9.15 -18.10
CA GLU A 88 -23.99 -9.59 -19.30
C GLU A 88 -23.35 -8.87 -20.48
N VAL A 89 -22.48 -9.59 -21.19
CA VAL A 89 -21.90 -9.13 -22.44
C VAL A 89 -23.06 -9.10 -23.45
N PRO A 90 -23.40 -7.94 -24.06
CA PRO A 90 -24.39 -7.89 -25.13
C PRO A 90 -23.95 -8.85 -26.24
N PRO A 91 -24.87 -9.54 -26.93
CA PRO A 91 -24.48 -10.45 -28.00
C PRO A 91 -23.73 -9.67 -29.09
N HIS A 92 -22.41 -9.85 -29.13
CA HIS A 92 -21.59 -9.37 -30.22
C HIS A 92 -22.09 -10.07 -31.49
N ARG A 93 -22.50 -9.25 -32.45
CA ARG A 93 -22.89 -9.61 -33.81
C ARG A 93 -21.90 -10.66 -34.35
N ALA A 94 -22.43 -11.82 -34.73
CA ALA A 94 -21.67 -12.99 -35.16
C ALA A 94 -20.58 -12.65 -36.19
N GLY A 95 -19.33 -12.85 -35.80
CA GLY A 95 -18.16 -12.87 -36.67
C GLY A 95 -17.45 -14.21 -36.52
N SER A 96 -17.67 -15.10 -37.47
CA SER A 96 -16.99 -16.39 -37.59
C SER A 96 -15.49 -16.17 -37.84
N HIS A 97 -14.65 -16.44 -36.84
CA HIS A 97 -13.23 -16.65 -37.05
C HIS A 97 -12.86 -18.06 -36.58
N THR A 98 -12.70 -18.96 -37.54
CA THR A 98 -12.10 -20.28 -37.36
C THR A 98 -10.59 -20.11 -37.18
N TYR A 99 -10.06 -20.59 -36.05
CA TYR A 99 -8.62 -20.67 -35.79
C TYR A 99 -8.10 -22.01 -36.32
N THR A 100 -7.14 -21.97 -37.24
CA THR A 100 -6.37 -23.15 -37.67
C THR A 100 -4.99 -23.05 -37.03
N PRO A 101 -4.56 -24.02 -36.20
CA PRO A 101 -3.21 -24.02 -35.65
C PRO A 101 -2.19 -24.44 -36.71
N VAL A 102 -1.08 -23.71 -36.76
CA VAL A 102 0.22 -24.16 -37.28
C VAL A 102 1.10 -24.61 -36.12
#